data_AF-A0A944Y712-F1
#
_entry.id   AF-A0A944Y712-F1
#
_cell.length_a   1.000
_cell.length_b   1.000
_cell.length_c   1.000
_cell.angle_alpha   90.00
_cell.angle_beta   90.00
_cell.angle_gamma   90.00
#
_symmetry.space_group_name_H-M   'P 1'
#
loop_
_entity.id
_entity.type
_entity.pdbx_description
1 polymer ?
#
loop_
_entity_poly.entity_id
_entity_poly.type
_entity_poly.pdbx_seq_one_letter_code
_entity_poly.pdbx_strand_id
1 'polypeptide(L)'
;MITSYSIDEIIEYASTNSPFYRELYSGVSKPKLRNLPVLDQAPFWKALGDDKLLTANSRDGVVFKSGGTTGNPKHSYFNREEWESFCHIFGTGMSDNLREGDRVGNLFYAGELYASFVFIMKSLEYCPVPTIHYPITGAVAFDSLVSMVKENHINVLAGVPTSFMNLANHLKVTGQELKLDRILYGGEALYPDQENYLKEIFPGTQFHSIGYASVDGGHLGYCASDCARGEHRVFEQSIIEIIDPESGEVITEPGRKGKVIYSNLTRKLMPIIRYPVGDEAYWTSDGKFKLLGRSEEGARIGPVTVNRDDITGLLQKLGLEKEIGHFQLQIYRQNKKDTLKLRLGSRRSEAEALELCKDVIASFYNERPMFLTSINEGLINPLEAELVLPEQLFKNQRTGKLRFVIDNRHA
;
A
#
# COMPACT_ATOMS: atom_id res chain seq x y z
N MET A 1 -8.80 -25.01 -4.60
CA MET A 1 -8.34 -25.43 -3.26
C MET A 1 -7.35 -24.38 -2.79
N ILE A 2 -7.39 -23.99 -1.51
CA ILE A 2 -6.38 -23.09 -0.95
C ILE A 2 -5.12 -23.91 -0.72
N THR A 3 -3.99 -23.46 -1.27
CA THR A 3 -2.70 -24.09 -1.02
C THR A 3 -1.92 -23.25 -0.03
N SER A 4 -1.52 -23.87 1.09
CA SER A 4 -0.73 -23.27 2.14
C SER A 4 0.32 -24.27 2.62
N TYR A 5 1.46 -23.74 3.06
CA TYR A 5 2.63 -24.49 3.48
C TYR A 5 3.05 -24.05 4.87
N SER A 6 3.76 -24.90 5.60
CA SER A 6 4.47 -24.46 6.79
C SER A 6 5.60 -23.49 6.43
N ILE A 7 5.99 -22.65 7.39
CA ILE A 7 7.10 -21.72 7.18
C ILE A 7 8.42 -22.45 6.92
N ASP A 8 8.62 -23.63 7.54
CA ASP A 8 9.83 -24.43 7.36
C ASP A 8 9.91 -24.97 5.91
N GLU A 9 8.79 -25.41 5.33
CA GLU A 9 8.73 -25.81 3.92
C GLU A 9 9.02 -24.66 2.96
N ILE A 10 8.51 -23.44 3.24
CA ILE A 10 8.81 -22.25 2.44
C ILE A 10 10.30 -21.92 2.50
N ILE A 11 10.90 -21.92 3.69
CA ILE A 11 12.32 -21.63 3.90
C ILE A 11 13.19 -22.66 3.18
N GLU A 12 12.91 -23.96 3.35
CA GLU A 12 13.67 -25.04 2.70
C GLU A 12 13.57 -24.94 1.18
N TYR A 13 12.36 -24.75 0.66
CA TYR A 13 12.12 -24.61 -0.77
C TYR A 13 12.82 -23.39 -1.36
N ALA A 14 12.76 -22.24 -0.69
CA ALA A 14 13.44 -21.02 -1.11
C ALA A 14 14.96 -21.19 -1.11
N SER A 15 15.53 -21.74 -0.02
CA SER A 15 16.98 -22.02 0.10
C SER A 15 17.49 -22.95 -1.01
N THR A 16 16.65 -23.91 -1.42
CA THR A 16 17.00 -24.93 -2.40
C THR A 16 16.90 -24.37 -3.83
N ASN A 17 15.84 -23.62 -4.13
CA ASN A 17 15.47 -23.32 -5.51
C ASN A 17 15.75 -21.87 -5.95
N SER A 18 15.93 -20.93 -5.01
CA SER A 18 16.25 -19.53 -5.32
C SER A 18 17.74 -19.24 -5.05
N PRO A 19 18.53 -18.87 -6.08
CA PRO A 19 19.92 -18.44 -5.89
C PRO A 19 20.08 -17.34 -4.82
N PHE A 20 19.16 -16.36 -4.80
CA PHE A 20 19.13 -15.29 -3.81
C PHE A 20 19.01 -15.82 -2.38
N TYR A 21 18.02 -16.68 -2.11
CA TYR A 21 17.81 -17.20 -0.76
C TYR A 21 18.90 -18.18 -0.33
N ARG A 22 19.47 -18.95 -1.28
CA ARG A 22 20.63 -19.81 -1.02
C ARG A 22 21.83 -19.01 -0.53
N GLU A 23 22.11 -17.88 -1.16
CA GLU A 23 23.18 -16.97 -0.75
C GLU A 23 22.86 -16.31 0.60
N LEU A 24 21.64 -15.75 0.72
CA LEU A 24 21.16 -15.06 1.93
C LEU A 24 21.25 -15.93 3.19
N TYR A 25 21.00 -17.24 3.06
CA TYR A 25 20.98 -18.18 4.18
C TYR A 25 22.23 -19.05 4.31
N SER A 26 23.25 -18.86 3.46
CA SER A 26 24.46 -19.69 3.42
C SER A 26 25.23 -19.80 4.76
N GLY A 27 25.09 -18.79 5.65
CA GLY A 27 25.70 -18.75 6.97
C GLY A 27 24.79 -19.19 8.14
N VAL A 28 23.54 -19.58 7.88
CA VAL A 28 22.56 -19.89 8.94
C VAL A 28 22.41 -21.39 9.12
N SER A 29 22.89 -21.92 10.25
CA SER A 29 22.69 -23.34 10.60
C SER A 29 21.22 -23.61 10.94
N LYS A 30 20.56 -24.48 10.16
CA LYS A 30 19.13 -24.82 10.28
C LYS A 30 18.23 -23.56 10.30
N PRO A 31 18.02 -22.91 9.14
CA PRO A 31 17.26 -21.67 9.07
C PRO A 31 15.84 -21.88 9.61
N LYS A 32 15.56 -21.20 10.73
CA LYS A 32 14.23 -21.08 11.33
C LYS A 32 13.83 -19.62 11.30
N LEU A 33 12.54 -19.33 11.17
CA LEU A 33 12.05 -17.95 11.02
C LEU A 33 12.64 -16.95 12.03
N ARG A 34 12.76 -17.33 13.31
CA ARG A 34 13.31 -16.46 14.37
C ARG A 34 14.80 -16.14 14.23
N ASN A 35 15.54 -16.97 13.49
CA ASN A 35 16.99 -16.83 13.31
C ASN A 35 17.34 -16.18 11.96
N LEU A 36 16.34 -15.95 11.12
CA LEU A 36 16.54 -15.29 9.83
C LEU A 36 16.57 -13.77 10.03
N PRO A 37 17.46 -13.05 9.32
CA PRO A 37 17.42 -11.60 9.32
C PRO A 37 16.12 -11.10 8.69
N VAL A 38 15.67 -9.91 9.08
CA VAL A 38 14.69 -9.17 8.28
C VAL A 38 15.26 -8.97 6.88
N LEU A 39 14.44 -9.24 5.87
CA LEU A 39 14.84 -9.13 4.48
C LEU A 39 15.11 -7.67 4.11
N ASP A 40 16.21 -7.41 3.42
CA ASP A 40 16.46 -6.13 2.78
C ASP A 40 15.81 -6.10 1.38
N GLN A 41 14.96 -5.11 1.13
CA GLN A 41 14.24 -4.97 -0.14
C GLN A 41 15.20 -4.69 -1.31
N ALA A 42 16.26 -3.92 -1.11
CA ALA A 42 17.15 -3.51 -2.21
C ALA A 42 17.83 -4.71 -2.90
N PRO A 43 18.53 -5.62 -2.20
CA PRO A 43 19.10 -6.81 -2.82
C PRO A 43 18.02 -7.79 -3.30
N PHE A 44 16.85 -7.86 -2.67
CA PHE A 44 15.73 -8.68 -3.13
C PHE A 44 15.24 -8.27 -4.52
N TRP A 45 14.97 -6.98 -4.72
CA TRP A 45 14.50 -6.46 -6.02
C TRP A 45 15.60 -6.47 -7.08
N LYS A 46 16.86 -6.26 -6.69
CA LYS A 46 18.00 -6.45 -7.59
C LYS A 46 18.11 -7.90 -8.06
N ALA A 47 17.99 -8.87 -7.16
CA ALA A 47 18.05 -10.28 -7.50
C ALA A 47 16.91 -10.72 -8.43
N LEU A 48 15.74 -10.06 -8.37
CA LEU A 48 14.68 -10.28 -9.35
C LEU A 48 15.10 -9.82 -10.75
N GLY A 49 15.69 -8.63 -10.87
CA GLY A 49 16.18 -8.10 -12.15
C GLY A 49 17.36 -8.90 -12.74
N ASP A 50 18.13 -9.57 -11.89
CA ASP A 50 19.22 -10.47 -12.27
C ASP A 50 18.77 -11.93 -12.51
N ASP A 51 17.46 -12.22 -12.55
CA ASP A 51 16.87 -13.56 -12.67
C ASP A 51 17.35 -14.58 -11.61
N LYS A 52 17.68 -14.09 -10.41
CA LYS A 52 18.20 -14.89 -9.27
C LYS A 52 17.21 -15.08 -8.14
N LEU A 53 16.07 -14.39 -8.15
CA LEU A 53 15.12 -14.43 -7.06
C LEU A 53 14.11 -15.58 -7.18
N LEU A 54 13.53 -15.80 -8.37
CA LEU A 54 12.47 -16.78 -8.54
C LEU A 54 12.98 -18.20 -8.32
N THR A 55 12.13 -19.06 -7.76
CA THR A 55 12.46 -20.49 -7.51
C THR A 55 12.26 -21.38 -8.73
N ALA A 56 11.55 -20.89 -9.73
CA ALA A 56 11.30 -21.59 -10.98
C ALA A 56 11.04 -20.56 -12.09
N ASN A 57 11.25 -20.97 -13.34
CA ASN A 57 10.79 -20.19 -14.49
C ASN A 57 9.26 -20.20 -14.50
N SER A 58 8.64 -19.02 -14.43
CA SER A 58 7.17 -18.89 -14.45
C SER A 58 6.63 -19.42 -15.78
N ARG A 59 5.84 -20.50 -15.74
CA ARG A 59 5.22 -21.10 -16.94
C ARG A 59 3.75 -20.72 -17.09
N ASP A 60 3.13 -20.24 -16.03
CA ASP A 60 1.75 -19.78 -15.96
C ASP A 60 1.60 -18.69 -14.89
N GLY A 61 0.42 -18.06 -14.82
CA GLY A 61 0.07 -17.09 -13.78
C GLY A 61 -0.05 -15.65 -14.26
N VAL A 62 0.26 -14.70 -13.37
CA VAL A 62 0.07 -13.26 -13.58
C VAL A 62 1.22 -12.45 -12.96
N VAL A 63 1.54 -11.33 -13.61
CA VAL A 63 2.57 -10.39 -13.15
C VAL A 63 1.93 -9.04 -12.89
N PHE A 64 2.26 -8.45 -11.75
CA PHE A 64 1.80 -7.11 -11.38
C PHE A 64 2.98 -6.22 -11.01
N LYS A 65 2.80 -4.90 -11.07
CA LYS A 65 3.79 -3.93 -10.56
C LYS A 65 3.39 -3.43 -9.18
N SER A 66 4.38 -3.22 -8.31
CA SER A 66 4.16 -2.56 -7.02
C SER A 66 3.92 -1.06 -7.21
N GLY A 67 3.16 -0.43 -6.30
CA GLY A 67 2.67 0.94 -6.45
C GLY A 67 3.69 2.08 -6.23
N GLY A 68 5.00 1.80 -6.19
CA GLY A 68 6.01 2.78 -5.77
C GLY A 68 7.37 2.62 -6.42
N THR A 69 7.45 2.63 -7.75
CA THR A 69 8.75 2.59 -8.44
C THR A 69 8.88 3.62 -9.54
N THR A 70 9.88 4.49 -9.39
CA THR A 70 10.63 5.09 -10.50
C THR A 70 12.00 4.44 -10.61
N GLY A 71 12.55 4.37 -11.82
CA GLY A 71 13.79 3.67 -12.13
C GLY A 71 13.58 2.23 -12.63
N ASN A 72 13.45 1.25 -11.74
CA ASN A 72 13.25 -0.17 -12.08
C ASN A 72 11.87 -0.67 -11.60
N PRO A 73 11.00 -1.16 -12.50
CA PRO A 73 9.69 -1.69 -12.11
C PRO A 73 9.84 -2.91 -11.18
N LYS A 74 9.34 -2.78 -9.95
CA LYS A 74 9.27 -3.88 -8.98
C LYS A 74 8.05 -4.74 -9.35
N HIS A 75 8.31 -5.87 -10.02
CA HIS A 75 7.28 -6.80 -10.47
C HIS A 75 7.05 -7.94 -9.47
N SER A 76 5.80 -8.20 -9.11
CA SER A 76 5.46 -9.38 -8.31
C SER A 76 4.86 -10.46 -9.20
N TYR A 77 5.45 -11.64 -9.11
CA TYR A 77 5.07 -12.82 -9.89
C TYR A 77 4.21 -13.75 -9.04
N PHE A 78 3.11 -14.21 -9.61
CA PHE A 78 2.25 -15.24 -9.05
C PHE A 78 2.06 -16.31 -10.11
N ASN A 79 2.30 -17.58 -9.79
CA ASN A 79 1.77 -18.66 -10.63
C ASN A 79 0.24 -18.73 -10.49
N ARG A 80 -0.43 -19.57 -11.29
CA ARG A 80 -1.90 -19.67 -11.27
C ARG A 80 -2.46 -20.03 -9.90
N GLU A 81 -1.88 -21.03 -9.25
CA GLU A 81 -2.33 -21.56 -7.96
C GLU A 81 -2.12 -20.55 -6.82
N GLU A 82 -1.00 -19.82 -6.84
CA GLU A 82 -0.71 -18.75 -5.89
C GLU A 82 -1.69 -17.59 -6.03
N TRP A 83 -2.01 -17.20 -7.27
CA TRP A 83 -3.01 -16.17 -7.52
C TRP A 83 -4.41 -16.60 -7.08
N GLU A 84 -4.80 -17.84 -7.35
CA GLU A 84 -6.06 -18.40 -6.88
C GLU A 84 -6.13 -18.45 -5.34
N SER A 85 -5.08 -18.93 -4.68
CA SER A 85 -5.01 -18.99 -3.22
C SER A 85 -5.07 -17.59 -2.60
N PHE A 86 -4.36 -16.62 -3.17
CA PHE A 86 -4.39 -15.24 -2.69
C PHE A 86 -5.80 -14.64 -2.75
N CYS A 87 -6.48 -14.73 -3.90
CA CYS A 87 -7.85 -14.23 -4.01
C CYS A 87 -8.84 -14.99 -3.13
N HIS A 88 -8.68 -16.31 -2.98
CA HIS A 88 -9.58 -17.13 -2.17
C HIS A 88 -9.48 -16.78 -0.68
N ILE A 89 -8.26 -16.69 -0.14
CA ILE A 89 -8.02 -16.35 1.26
C ILE A 89 -8.57 -14.95 1.55
N PHE A 90 -8.25 -13.98 0.68
CA PHE A 90 -8.73 -12.61 0.86
C PHE A 90 -10.25 -12.51 0.75
N GLY A 91 -10.87 -13.19 -0.22
CA GLY A 91 -12.32 -13.28 -0.38
C GLY A 91 -13.02 -13.85 0.86
N THR A 92 -12.44 -14.88 1.48
CA THR A 92 -12.95 -15.42 2.76
C THR A 92 -12.92 -14.38 3.86
N GLY A 93 -11.85 -13.58 3.94
CA GLY A 93 -11.71 -12.49 4.91
C GLY A 93 -12.65 -11.30 4.70
N MET A 94 -13.31 -11.19 3.54
CA MET A 94 -14.31 -10.14 3.27
C MET A 94 -15.70 -10.46 3.86
N SER A 95 -15.96 -11.72 4.22
CA SER A 95 -17.31 -12.24 4.53
C SER A 95 -18.06 -11.42 5.59
N ASP A 96 -17.42 -11.08 6.70
CA ASP A 96 -18.02 -10.29 7.79
C ASP A 96 -18.46 -8.87 7.38
N ASN A 97 -17.97 -8.36 6.24
CA ASN A 97 -18.27 -7.02 5.74
C ASN A 97 -19.25 -7.02 4.56
N LEU A 98 -19.82 -8.18 4.21
CA LEU A 98 -20.78 -8.34 3.13
C LEU A 98 -22.03 -9.08 3.62
N ARG A 99 -23.15 -8.90 2.91
CA ARG A 99 -24.42 -9.57 3.19
C ARG A 99 -24.96 -10.23 1.93
N GLU A 100 -25.73 -11.28 2.13
CA GLU A 100 -26.45 -11.93 1.03
C GLU A 100 -27.33 -10.91 0.31
N GLY A 101 -27.20 -10.87 -1.02
CA GLY A 101 -27.92 -9.92 -1.87
C GLY A 101 -27.22 -8.58 -2.08
N ASP A 102 -26.07 -8.33 -1.44
CA ASP A 102 -25.28 -7.13 -1.71
C ASP A 102 -24.89 -7.07 -3.21
N ARG A 103 -25.00 -5.87 -3.78
CA ARG A 103 -24.69 -5.52 -5.16
C ARG A 103 -23.50 -4.58 -5.12
N VAL A 104 -22.32 -5.13 -5.42
CA VAL A 104 -21.02 -4.52 -5.13
C VAL A 104 -20.41 -3.90 -6.38
N GLY A 105 -20.34 -2.57 -6.41
CA GLY A 105 -19.59 -1.82 -7.42
C GLY A 105 -18.10 -1.74 -7.06
N ASN A 106 -17.24 -2.32 -7.90
CA ASN A 106 -15.79 -2.26 -7.74
C ASN A 106 -15.20 -1.04 -8.46
N LEU A 107 -14.67 -0.10 -7.68
CA LEU A 107 -14.04 1.16 -8.10
C LEU A 107 -12.52 1.15 -7.89
N PHE A 108 -11.89 0.00 -7.65
CA PHE A 108 -10.43 -0.10 -7.71
C PHE A 108 -9.94 0.07 -9.16
N TYR A 109 -8.66 0.42 -9.32
CA TYR A 109 -8.07 0.71 -10.62
C TYR A 109 -7.56 -0.56 -11.32
N ALA A 110 -7.68 -0.55 -12.65
CA ALA A 110 -7.28 -1.63 -13.56
C ALA A 110 -6.29 -1.14 -14.61
N GLY A 111 -5.55 -2.07 -15.21
CA GLY A 111 -4.59 -1.77 -16.29
C GLY A 111 -3.17 -1.51 -15.79
N GLU A 112 -2.25 -1.33 -16.74
CA GLU A 112 -0.82 -1.06 -16.50
C GLU A 112 -0.14 -1.97 -15.46
N LEU A 113 -0.55 -3.23 -15.34
CA LEU A 113 -0.05 -4.19 -14.33
C LEU A 113 -0.46 -3.88 -12.88
N TYR A 114 -1.46 -3.03 -12.61
CA TYR A 114 -2.01 -2.87 -11.26
C TYR A 114 -2.98 -4.01 -10.92
N ALA A 115 -2.81 -4.57 -9.72
CA ALA A 115 -3.56 -5.74 -9.28
C ALA A 115 -4.98 -5.42 -8.77
N SER A 116 -5.20 -4.25 -8.18
CA SER A 116 -6.33 -4.01 -7.26
C SER A 116 -7.69 -4.35 -7.83
N PHE A 117 -8.02 -3.95 -9.07
CA PHE A 117 -9.32 -4.25 -9.64
C PHE A 117 -9.53 -5.74 -9.86
N VAL A 118 -8.60 -6.40 -10.54
CA VAL A 118 -8.68 -7.84 -10.86
C VAL A 118 -8.64 -8.68 -9.57
N PHE A 119 -7.81 -8.26 -8.61
CA PHE A 119 -7.72 -8.85 -7.28
C PHE A 119 -9.05 -8.84 -6.55
N ILE A 120 -9.70 -7.67 -6.47
CA ILE A 120 -10.94 -7.52 -5.73
C ILE A 120 -12.10 -8.21 -6.43
N MET A 121 -12.20 -8.14 -7.77
CA MET A 121 -13.21 -8.91 -8.51
C MET A 121 -13.09 -10.40 -8.24
N LYS A 122 -11.89 -10.98 -8.38
CA LYS A 122 -11.67 -12.40 -8.15
C LYS A 122 -11.83 -12.80 -6.68
N SER A 123 -11.50 -11.91 -5.74
CA SER A 123 -11.73 -12.17 -4.31
C SER A 123 -13.21 -12.17 -3.96
N LEU A 124 -14.00 -11.28 -4.57
CA LEU A 124 -15.46 -11.27 -4.42
C LEU A 124 -16.10 -12.55 -4.96
N GLU A 125 -15.58 -13.13 -6.06
CA GLU A 125 -16.02 -14.44 -6.58
C GLU A 125 -15.78 -15.60 -5.59
N TYR A 126 -14.71 -15.54 -4.80
CA TYR A 126 -14.43 -16.54 -3.75
C TYR A 126 -15.05 -16.21 -2.39
N CYS A 127 -15.63 -15.03 -2.22
CA CYS A 127 -16.32 -14.67 -0.99
C CYS A 127 -17.51 -15.64 -0.79
N PRO A 128 -17.64 -16.28 0.38
CA PRO A 128 -18.73 -17.24 0.62
C PRO A 128 -20.11 -16.58 0.71
N VAL A 129 -20.18 -15.25 0.81
CA VAL A 129 -21.43 -14.49 0.88
C VAL A 129 -21.97 -14.25 -0.53
N PRO A 130 -23.19 -14.73 -0.87
CA PRO A 130 -23.76 -14.56 -2.20
C PRO A 130 -24.01 -13.08 -2.52
N THR A 131 -23.28 -12.56 -3.50
CA THR A 131 -23.31 -11.14 -3.90
C THR A 131 -23.26 -11.01 -5.42
N ILE A 132 -23.71 -9.87 -5.96
CA ILE A 132 -23.64 -9.56 -7.39
C ILE A 132 -22.55 -8.50 -7.59
N HIS A 133 -21.63 -8.72 -8.52
CA HIS A 133 -20.45 -7.86 -8.69
C HIS A 133 -20.53 -7.03 -9.97
N TYR A 134 -20.23 -5.73 -9.84
CA TYR A 134 -20.23 -4.76 -10.93
C TYR A 134 -18.80 -4.24 -11.18
N PRO A 135 -18.13 -4.67 -12.25
CA PRO A 135 -16.76 -4.30 -12.58
C PRO A 135 -16.68 -2.88 -13.19
N ILE A 136 -16.75 -1.83 -12.37
CA ILE A 136 -16.92 -0.44 -12.85
C ILE A 136 -15.59 0.29 -13.10
N THR A 137 -14.56 0.05 -12.30
CA THR A 137 -13.27 0.76 -12.22
C THR A 137 -13.35 2.20 -11.67
N GLY A 138 -12.28 2.63 -10.99
CA GLY A 138 -12.14 3.98 -10.44
C GLY A 138 -11.96 5.09 -11.48
N ALA A 139 -11.73 4.74 -12.76
CA ALA A 139 -11.57 5.67 -13.87
C ALA A 139 -12.91 6.09 -14.52
N VAL A 140 -14.04 5.58 -14.02
CA VAL A 140 -15.37 5.91 -14.54
C VAL A 140 -15.71 7.39 -14.32
N ALA A 141 -16.38 8.01 -15.30
CA ALA A 141 -16.95 9.35 -15.11
C ALA A 141 -18.05 9.33 -14.03
N PHE A 142 -18.07 10.32 -13.14
CA PHE A 142 -18.99 10.30 -12.00
C PHE A 142 -20.48 10.28 -12.37
N ASP A 143 -20.90 11.00 -13.41
CA ASP A 143 -22.31 10.97 -13.85
C ASP A 143 -22.74 9.57 -14.35
N SER A 144 -21.82 8.88 -15.05
CA SER A 144 -22.03 7.50 -15.48
C SER A 144 -22.06 6.54 -14.28
N LEU A 145 -21.18 6.74 -13.29
CA LEU A 145 -21.19 5.97 -12.05
C LEU A 145 -22.52 6.13 -11.31
N VAL A 146 -22.99 7.36 -11.14
CA VAL A 146 -24.27 7.64 -10.47
C VAL A 146 -25.43 6.97 -11.19
N SER A 147 -25.46 7.04 -12.53
CA SER A 147 -26.49 6.39 -13.35
C SER A 147 -26.45 4.87 -13.18
N MET A 148 -25.27 4.24 -13.29
CA MET A 148 -25.12 2.79 -13.11
C MET A 148 -25.52 2.35 -11.70
N VAL A 149 -25.16 3.10 -10.65
CA VAL A 149 -25.53 2.78 -9.27
C VAL A 149 -27.04 2.79 -9.10
N LYS A 150 -27.74 3.78 -9.66
CA LYS A 150 -29.20 3.90 -9.59
C LYS A 150 -29.91 2.81 -10.40
N GLU A 151 -29.52 2.63 -11.66
CA GLU A 151 -30.14 1.67 -12.59
C GLU A 151 -29.97 0.23 -12.14
N ASN A 152 -28.81 -0.09 -11.56
CA ASN A 152 -28.50 -1.44 -11.11
C ASN A 152 -28.77 -1.65 -9.62
N HIS A 153 -29.30 -0.66 -8.90
CA HIS A 153 -29.53 -0.72 -7.45
C HIS A 153 -28.29 -1.17 -6.66
N ILE A 154 -27.11 -0.65 -7.02
CA ILE A 154 -25.85 -0.97 -6.33
C ILE A 154 -25.91 -0.35 -4.94
N ASN A 155 -25.81 -1.17 -3.90
CA ASN A 155 -25.89 -0.75 -2.50
C ASN A 155 -24.52 -0.77 -1.79
N VAL A 156 -23.50 -1.38 -2.40
CA VAL A 156 -22.13 -1.40 -1.86
C VAL A 156 -21.14 -0.87 -2.89
N LEU A 157 -20.25 0.03 -2.49
CA LEU A 157 -19.10 0.44 -3.30
C LEU A 157 -17.79 0.05 -2.64
N ALA A 158 -16.89 -0.56 -3.41
CA ALA A 158 -15.56 -0.97 -2.98
C ALA A 158 -14.48 -0.16 -3.73
N GLY A 159 -13.52 0.46 -3.04
CA GLY A 159 -12.55 1.33 -3.70
C GLY A 159 -11.54 1.97 -2.75
N VAL A 160 -10.85 3.01 -3.22
CA VAL A 160 -9.91 3.78 -2.38
C VAL A 160 -10.60 5.02 -1.77
N PRO A 161 -10.29 5.41 -0.52
CA PRO A 161 -10.82 6.61 0.13
C PRO A 161 -10.80 7.87 -0.73
N THR A 162 -9.72 8.11 -1.46
CA THR A 162 -9.61 9.27 -2.35
C THR A 162 -10.67 9.31 -3.45
N SER A 163 -11.02 8.18 -4.08
CA SER A 163 -12.09 8.12 -5.08
C SER A 163 -13.46 8.44 -4.46
N PHE A 164 -13.73 7.97 -3.24
CA PHE A 164 -14.97 8.28 -2.53
C PHE A 164 -15.09 9.76 -2.17
N MET A 165 -13.98 10.40 -1.78
CA MET A 165 -13.96 11.85 -1.53
C MET A 165 -14.29 12.65 -2.80
N ASN A 166 -13.78 12.24 -3.95
CA ASN A 166 -14.08 12.90 -5.22
C ASN A 166 -15.53 12.67 -5.67
N LEU A 167 -16.06 11.45 -5.52
CA LEU A 167 -17.48 11.18 -5.75
C LEU A 167 -18.35 12.04 -4.83
N ALA A 168 -18.02 12.12 -3.54
CA ALA A 168 -18.75 12.92 -2.57
C ALA A 168 -18.77 14.42 -2.95
N ASN A 169 -17.65 14.95 -3.42
CA ASN A 169 -17.58 16.32 -3.94
C ASN A 169 -18.44 16.51 -5.20
N HIS A 170 -18.41 15.56 -6.13
CA HIS A 170 -19.23 15.59 -7.34
C HIS A 170 -20.73 15.60 -7.01
N LEU A 171 -21.18 14.71 -6.13
CA LEU A 171 -22.57 14.63 -5.65
C LEU A 171 -23.01 15.95 -5.01
N LYS A 172 -22.15 16.54 -4.17
CA LYS A 172 -22.42 17.83 -3.52
C LYS A 172 -22.58 18.98 -4.52
N VAL A 173 -21.75 19.02 -5.57
CA VAL A 173 -21.80 20.07 -6.60
C VAL A 173 -23.00 19.91 -7.53
N THR A 174 -23.31 18.68 -7.91
CA THR A 174 -24.41 18.38 -8.84
C THR A 174 -25.79 18.30 -8.17
N GLY A 175 -25.83 18.20 -6.84
CA GLY A 175 -27.06 17.96 -6.08
C GLY A 175 -27.63 16.55 -6.27
N GLN A 176 -26.85 15.62 -6.84
CA GLN A 176 -27.24 14.23 -6.98
C GLN A 176 -27.06 13.48 -5.66
N GLU A 177 -27.96 12.54 -5.40
CA GLU A 177 -27.90 11.66 -4.22
C GLU A 177 -27.74 10.19 -4.62
N LEU A 178 -27.01 9.46 -3.79
CA LEU A 178 -26.87 8.00 -3.83
C LEU A 178 -27.16 7.44 -2.45
N LYS A 179 -27.94 6.36 -2.41
CA LYS A 179 -28.18 5.59 -1.19
C LYS A 179 -27.33 4.33 -1.24
N LEU A 180 -26.40 4.21 -0.30
CA LEU A 180 -25.54 3.05 -0.13
C LEU A 180 -25.76 2.47 1.26
N ASP A 181 -25.66 1.15 1.37
CA ASP A 181 -25.65 0.47 2.67
C ASP A 181 -24.22 0.44 3.22
N ARG A 182 -23.23 0.27 2.34
CA ARG A 182 -21.82 0.13 2.74
C ARG A 182 -20.83 0.72 1.73
N ILE A 183 -19.74 1.25 2.26
CA ILE A 183 -18.52 1.58 1.54
C ILE A 183 -17.38 0.72 2.10
N LEU A 184 -16.75 -0.06 1.23
CA LEU A 184 -15.58 -0.89 1.51
C LEU A 184 -14.32 -0.20 1.00
N TYR A 185 -13.39 0.15 1.88
CA TYR A 185 -12.20 0.90 1.51
C TYR A 185 -10.90 0.10 1.69
N GLY A 186 -9.94 0.30 0.79
CA GLY A 186 -8.62 -0.33 0.85
C GLY A 186 -7.56 0.49 0.13
N GLY A 187 -6.30 0.07 0.25
CA GLY A 187 -5.16 0.74 -0.40
C GLY A 187 -4.74 2.08 0.22
N GLU A 188 -5.59 2.75 1.00
CA GLU A 188 -5.29 3.96 1.76
C GLU A 188 -5.97 3.90 3.13
N ALA A 189 -5.45 4.66 4.09
CA ALA A 189 -6.14 4.87 5.35
C ALA A 189 -7.37 5.79 5.13
N LEU A 190 -8.46 5.51 5.85
CA LEU A 190 -9.62 6.41 5.92
C LEU A 190 -9.54 7.25 7.20
N TYR A 191 -9.19 8.51 7.06
CA TYR A 191 -9.00 9.44 8.18
C TYR A 191 -10.35 9.90 8.78
N PRO A 192 -10.38 10.32 10.06
CA PRO A 192 -11.61 10.76 10.72
C PRO A 192 -12.33 11.91 10.01
N ASP A 193 -11.61 12.89 9.47
CA ASP A 193 -12.16 14.01 8.69
C ASP A 193 -12.86 13.52 7.41
N GLN A 194 -12.23 12.60 6.68
CA GLN A 194 -12.80 12.00 5.47
C GLN A 194 -14.06 11.22 5.81
N GLU A 195 -14.02 10.36 6.81
CA GLU A 195 -15.19 9.57 7.20
C GLU A 195 -16.35 10.46 7.64
N ASN A 196 -16.10 11.52 8.40
CA ASN A 196 -17.13 12.47 8.80
C ASN A 196 -17.77 13.14 7.57
N TYR A 197 -16.95 13.60 6.62
CA TYR A 197 -17.46 14.18 5.38
C TYR A 197 -18.25 13.17 4.54
N LEU A 198 -17.78 11.93 4.43
CA LEU A 198 -18.49 10.88 3.72
C LEU A 198 -19.82 10.52 4.41
N LYS A 199 -19.90 10.55 5.74
CA LYS A 199 -21.15 10.33 6.49
C LYS A 199 -22.18 11.44 6.25
N GLU A 200 -21.75 12.68 6.03
CA GLU A 200 -22.64 13.77 5.65
C GLU A 200 -23.28 13.55 4.26
N ILE A 201 -22.49 13.05 3.31
CA ILE A 201 -22.94 12.81 1.92
C ILE A 201 -23.70 11.49 1.77
N PHE A 202 -23.33 10.47 2.55
CA PHE A 202 -23.93 9.15 2.52
C PHE A 202 -24.52 8.79 3.90
N PRO A 203 -25.62 9.45 4.31
CA PRO A 203 -26.20 9.24 5.64
C PRO A 203 -26.68 7.80 5.81
N GLY A 204 -26.27 7.16 6.92
CA GLY A 204 -26.62 5.77 7.24
C GLY A 204 -25.70 4.71 6.64
N THR A 205 -24.76 5.08 5.77
CA THR A 205 -23.79 4.15 5.17
C THR A 205 -22.76 3.68 6.19
N GLN A 206 -22.46 2.38 6.18
CA GLN A 206 -21.39 1.79 6.98
C GLN A 206 -20.04 1.86 6.25
N PHE A 207 -18.95 2.16 6.96
CA PHE A 207 -17.60 2.26 6.40
C PHE A 207 -16.72 1.18 6.99
N HIS A 208 -16.20 0.29 6.15
CA HIS A 208 -15.36 -0.83 6.58
C HIS A 208 -14.11 -0.92 5.72
N SER A 209 -12.98 -1.31 6.33
CA SER A 209 -11.84 -1.73 5.54
C SER A 209 -12.20 -3.01 4.79
N ILE A 210 -11.89 -3.07 3.51
CA ILE A 210 -12.04 -4.29 2.71
C ILE A 210 -10.99 -5.37 3.07
N GLY A 211 -9.98 -4.99 3.85
CA GLY A 211 -8.83 -5.81 4.22
C GLY A 211 -7.50 -5.10 3.93
N TYR A 212 -6.42 -5.71 4.39
CA TYR A 212 -5.05 -5.27 4.22
C TYR A 212 -4.27 -6.30 3.40
N ALA A 213 -3.80 -5.86 2.25
CA ALA A 213 -3.03 -6.67 1.30
C ALA A 213 -1.99 -5.80 0.60
N SER A 214 -0.94 -6.44 0.11
CA SER A 214 0.07 -5.82 -0.72
C SER A 214 0.40 -6.74 -1.89
N VAL A 215 0.66 -6.18 -3.07
CA VAL A 215 0.90 -7.00 -4.26
C VAL A 215 2.24 -7.72 -4.22
N ASP A 216 3.22 -7.12 -3.54
CA ASP A 216 4.54 -7.68 -3.27
C ASP A 216 4.52 -8.77 -2.18
N GLY A 217 3.70 -8.62 -1.14
CA GLY A 217 3.59 -9.56 -0.03
C GLY A 217 2.49 -10.60 -0.22
N GLY A 218 1.24 -10.17 -0.33
CA GLY A 218 0.05 -11.01 -0.45
C GLY A 218 -1.10 -10.52 0.44
N HIS A 219 -1.81 -11.44 1.09
CA HIS A 219 -2.88 -11.16 2.04
C HIS A 219 -2.27 -10.97 3.43
N LEU A 220 -2.44 -9.81 4.08
CA LEU A 220 -1.79 -9.53 5.36
C LEU A 220 -2.77 -9.59 6.54
N GLY A 221 -3.94 -8.97 6.37
CA GLY A 221 -4.99 -9.07 7.37
C GLY A 221 -6.37 -8.73 6.86
N TYR A 222 -7.39 -9.15 7.59
CA TYR A 222 -8.80 -8.93 7.27
C TYR A 222 -9.53 -8.23 8.42
N CYS A 223 -10.66 -7.61 8.11
CA CYS A 223 -11.50 -6.99 9.13
C CYS A 223 -12.65 -7.95 9.47
N ALA A 224 -12.60 -8.54 10.66
CA ALA A 224 -13.72 -9.30 11.21
C ALA A 224 -14.70 -8.37 11.94
N SER A 225 -15.88 -8.89 12.25
CA SER A 225 -16.94 -8.22 13.00
C SER A 225 -16.53 -7.76 14.40
N ASP A 226 -15.50 -8.39 14.99
CA ASP A 226 -14.94 -8.04 16.30
C ASP A 226 -13.70 -7.13 16.23
N CYS A 227 -13.30 -6.70 15.04
CA CYS A 227 -12.25 -5.70 14.86
C CYS A 227 -12.80 -4.29 15.13
N ALA A 228 -12.08 -3.51 15.92
CA ALA A 228 -12.34 -2.08 16.02
C ALA A 228 -11.88 -1.35 14.74
N ARG A 229 -12.25 -0.07 14.60
CA ARG A 229 -11.86 0.74 13.43
C ARG A 229 -10.34 0.78 13.25
N GLY A 230 -9.90 0.36 12.06
CA GLY A 230 -8.50 0.32 11.65
C GLY A 230 -7.73 -0.90 12.17
N GLU A 231 -8.40 -1.83 12.86
CA GLU A 231 -7.81 -3.12 13.24
C GLU A 231 -8.02 -4.17 12.16
N HIS A 232 -7.06 -5.09 12.10
CA HIS A 232 -7.07 -6.25 11.21
C HIS A 232 -6.66 -7.50 11.99
N ARG A 233 -7.28 -8.63 11.65
CA ARG A 233 -6.85 -9.97 12.05
C ARG A 233 -5.83 -10.49 11.06
N VAL A 234 -4.80 -11.15 11.56
CA VAL A 234 -3.83 -11.87 10.72
C VAL A 234 -4.52 -13.08 10.09
N PHE A 235 -4.28 -13.34 8.81
CA PHE A 235 -4.73 -14.57 8.16
C PHE A 235 -3.94 -15.78 8.67
N GLU A 236 -4.54 -16.97 8.69
CA GLU A 236 -3.84 -18.20 9.10
C GLU A 236 -2.66 -18.55 8.17
N GLN A 237 -2.75 -18.15 6.90
CA GLN A 237 -1.73 -18.35 5.88
C GLN A 237 -0.66 -17.23 5.86
N SER A 238 -0.61 -16.43 6.92
CA SER A 238 0.25 -15.27 7.07
C SER A 238 0.98 -15.33 8.40
N ILE A 239 2.24 -14.90 8.41
CA ILE A 239 2.97 -14.62 9.65
C ILE A 239 3.30 -13.14 9.66
N ILE A 240 2.76 -12.43 10.65
CA ILE A 240 3.05 -11.02 10.91
C ILE A 240 3.91 -10.93 12.18
N GLU A 241 5.02 -10.22 12.08
CA GLU A 241 5.83 -9.80 13.23
C GLU A 241 5.81 -8.27 13.29
N ILE A 242 5.71 -7.70 14.50
CA ILE A 242 5.91 -6.27 14.72
C ILE A 242 7.28 -6.12 15.37
N ILE A 243 8.19 -5.37 14.73
CA ILE A 243 9.59 -5.27 15.16
C ILE A 243 9.92 -3.84 15.54
N ASP A 244 10.60 -3.69 16.67
CA ASP A 244 11.19 -2.41 17.07
C ASP A 244 12.34 -2.07 16.10
N PRO A 245 12.29 -0.95 15.38
CA PRO A 245 13.25 -0.65 14.33
C PRO A 245 14.66 -0.31 14.84
N GLU A 246 14.84 -0.09 16.15
CA GLU A 246 16.13 0.24 16.74
C GLU A 246 16.80 -0.95 17.40
N SER A 247 16.05 -1.71 18.18
CA SER A 247 16.57 -2.90 18.86
C SER A 247 16.53 -4.16 17.98
N GLY A 248 15.65 -4.21 16.97
CA GLY A 248 15.39 -5.40 16.17
C GLY A 248 14.57 -6.47 16.91
N GLU A 249 14.08 -6.18 18.11
CA GLU A 249 13.28 -7.10 18.92
C GLU A 249 11.86 -7.24 18.37
N VAL A 250 11.33 -8.47 18.43
CA VAL A 250 9.92 -8.74 18.14
C VAL A 250 9.07 -8.26 19.31
N ILE A 251 8.16 -7.33 19.01
CA ILE A 251 7.20 -6.76 19.92
C ILE A 251 6.00 -7.72 20.03
N THR A 252 5.68 -8.10 21.25
CA THR A 252 4.51 -8.93 21.56
C THR A 252 3.51 -8.21 22.47
N GLU A 253 3.94 -7.12 23.11
CA GLU A 253 3.11 -6.34 24.01
C GLU A 253 2.08 -5.51 23.24
N PRO A 254 0.80 -5.53 23.64
CA PRO A 254 -0.20 -4.67 23.05
C PRO A 254 0.14 -3.18 23.19
N GLY A 255 -0.16 -2.39 22.15
CA GLY A 255 0.02 -0.95 22.14
C GLY A 255 1.44 -0.45 21.82
N ARG A 256 2.46 -1.33 21.83
CA ARG A 256 3.83 -0.94 21.46
C ARG A 256 3.98 -0.93 19.94
N LYS A 257 4.38 0.23 19.40
CA LYS A 257 4.51 0.49 17.96
C LYS A 257 5.79 -0.13 17.40
N GLY A 258 5.71 -0.66 16.18
CA GLY A 258 6.87 -1.13 15.43
C GLY A 258 6.59 -1.29 13.94
N LYS A 259 7.60 -1.73 13.20
CA LYS A 259 7.52 -2.03 11.76
C LYS A 259 6.86 -3.38 11.54
N VAL A 260 5.98 -3.46 10.55
CA VAL A 260 5.33 -4.71 10.13
C VAL A 260 6.29 -5.51 9.24
N ILE A 261 6.58 -6.73 9.67
CA ILE A 261 7.37 -7.72 8.93
C ILE A 261 6.44 -8.89 8.59
N TYR A 262 6.52 -9.36 7.35
CA TYR A 262 5.56 -10.32 6.79
C TYR A 262 6.24 -11.54 6.18
N SER A 263 5.70 -12.72 6.45
CA SER A 263 6.02 -13.94 5.71
C SER A 263 4.75 -14.57 5.15
N ASN A 264 4.79 -14.93 3.87
CA ASN A 264 3.67 -15.49 3.15
C ASN A 264 3.77 -17.03 3.10
N LEU A 265 2.71 -17.74 3.51
CA LEU A 265 2.70 -19.20 3.55
C LEU A 265 2.09 -19.86 2.31
N THR A 266 1.78 -19.10 1.27
CA THR A 266 1.16 -19.60 0.03
C THR A 266 2.00 -19.36 -1.20
N ARG A 267 3.16 -18.69 -1.09
CA ARG A 267 4.00 -18.29 -2.24
C ARG A 267 5.34 -19.00 -2.25
N LYS A 268 5.57 -19.81 -3.29
CA LYS A 268 6.82 -20.52 -3.56
C LYS A 268 7.56 -19.99 -4.79
N LEU A 269 6.88 -19.47 -5.81
CA LEU A 269 7.51 -18.94 -7.05
C LEU A 269 8.41 -17.75 -6.74
N MET A 270 7.86 -16.79 -6.01
CA MET A 270 8.57 -15.62 -5.48
C MET A 270 8.35 -15.61 -3.96
N PRO A 271 9.19 -16.35 -3.20
CA PRO A 271 9.01 -16.48 -1.75
C PRO A 271 9.08 -15.12 -1.05
N ILE A 272 8.23 -14.93 -0.04
CA ILE A 272 8.17 -13.73 0.80
C ILE A 272 8.40 -14.18 2.24
N ILE A 273 9.61 -13.95 2.77
CA ILE A 273 10.07 -14.43 4.08
C ILE A 273 10.68 -13.24 4.83
N ARG A 274 10.14 -12.93 6.02
CA ARG A 274 10.50 -11.75 6.84
C ARG A 274 10.62 -10.44 6.04
N TYR A 275 9.68 -10.23 5.13
CA TYR A 275 9.63 -9.09 4.24
C TYR A 275 9.14 -7.83 4.98
N PRO A 276 9.89 -6.72 5.00
CA PRO A 276 9.40 -5.46 5.55
C PRO A 276 8.40 -4.85 4.58
N VAL A 277 7.13 -4.76 4.94
CA VAL A 277 6.08 -4.21 4.05
C VAL A 277 6.09 -2.69 3.97
N GLY A 278 6.84 -2.05 4.87
CA GLY A 278 7.00 -0.60 4.92
C GLY A 278 5.89 0.12 5.67
N ASP A 279 5.04 -0.59 6.41
CA ASP A 279 4.00 -0.04 7.29
C ASP A 279 4.37 -0.21 8.78
N GLU A 280 3.79 0.65 9.63
CA GLU A 280 3.87 0.56 11.09
C GLU A 280 2.54 0.07 11.67
N ALA A 281 2.62 -0.70 12.75
CA ALA A 281 1.46 -1.19 13.48
C ALA A 281 1.79 -1.39 14.97
N TYR A 282 0.76 -1.74 15.73
CA TYR A 282 0.90 -2.33 17.06
C TYR A 282 -0.13 -3.43 17.26
N TRP A 283 0.18 -4.43 18.09
CA TRP A 283 -0.78 -5.46 18.49
C TRP A 283 -1.84 -4.85 19.40
N THR A 284 -3.12 -5.13 19.16
CA THR A 284 -4.20 -4.72 20.07
C THR A 284 -4.62 -5.88 20.97
N SER A 285 -4.47 -7.10 20.46
CA SER A 285 -4.62 -8.37 21.18
C SER A 285 -3.99 -9.49 20.33
N ASP A 286 -4.04 -10.73 20.80
CA ASP A 286 -3.48 -11.86 20.06
C ASP A 286 -4.11 -12.00 18.66
N GLY A 287 -3.27 -12.06 17.64
CA GLY A 287 -3.67 -12.12 16.23
C GLY A 287 -4.37 -10.87 15.66
N LYS A 288 -4.50 -9.77 16.43
CA LYS A 288 -5.11 -8.50 15.98
C LYS A 288 -4.13 -7.34 16.09
N PHE A 289 -3.97 -6.59 15.00
CA PHE A 289 -3.10 -5.43 14.96
C PHE A 289 -3.83 -4.22 14.39
N LYS A 290 -3.40 -3.02 14.80
CA LYS A 290 -3.88 -1.75 14.24
C LYS A 290 -2.79 -1.12 13.39
N LEU A 291 -3.12 -0.84 12.13
CA LEU A 291 -2.24 -0.11 11.22
C LEU A 291 -2.15 1.36 11.62
N LEU A 292 -0.92 1.89 11.59
CA LEU A 292 -0.61 3.30 11.83
C LEU A 292 -0.30 4.07 10.55
N GLY A 293 -0.11 3.37 9.44
CA GLY A 293 0.26 3.93 8.15
C GLY A 293 1.66 3.51 7.73
N ARG A 294 2.21 4.19 6.72
CA ARG A 294 3.57 3.92 6.22
C ARG A 294 4.62 4.30 7.26
N SER A 295 5.64 3.46 7.38
CA SER A 295 6.89 3.78 8.08
C SER A 295 7.65 4.90 7.35
N GLU A 296 8.75 5.39 7.93
CA GLU A 296 9.63 6.41 7.33
C GLU A 296 10.40 5.95 6.06
N GLU A 297 9.88 5.01 5.27
CA GLU A 297 10.49 4.54 4.03
C GLU A 297 9.71 5.02 2.79
N GLY A 298 8.45 5.44 2.97
CA GLY A 298 7.64 6.01 1.90
C GLY A 298 6.39 6.72 2.40
N ALA A 299 5.88 7.62 1.57
CA ALA A 299 4.68 8.41 1.78
C ALA A 299 3.54 7.88 0.90
N ARG A 300 2.32 7.79 1.44
CA ARG A 300 1.10 7.56 0.64
C ARG A 300 0.41 8.89 0.43
N ILE A 301 0.15 9.30 -0.80
CA ILE A 301 -0.48 10.58 -1.18
C ILE A 301 -1.65 10.25 -2.11
N GLY A 302 -2.85 10.20 -1.54
CA GLY A 302 -4.01 9.57 -2.19
C GLY A 302 -3.68 8.17 -2.73
N PRO A 303 -3.90 7.89 -4.03
CA PRO A 303 -3.69 6.56 -4.59
C PRO A 303 -2.22 6.23 -4.87
N VAL A 304 -1.31 7.20 -4.75
CA VAL A 304 0.10 7.05 -5.13
C VAL A 304 0.99 6.84 -3.91
N THR A 305 1.97 5.94 -4.02
CA THR A 305 3.07 5.83 -3.04
C THR A 305 4.30 6.55 -3.58
N VAL A 306 5.01 7.30 -2.74
CA VAL A 306 6.32 7.90 -3.01
C VAL A 306 7.33 7.43 -1.97
N ASN A 307 8.26 6.59 -2.36
CA ASN A 307 9.32 6.03 -1.52
C ASN A 307 10.60 6.86 -1.61
N ARG A 308 11.55 6.57 -0.71
CA ARG A 308 12.87 7.19 -0.71
C ARG A 308 13.62 7.00 -2.02
N ASP A 309 13.64 5.77 -2.53
CA ASP A 309 14.35 5.39 -3.76
C ASP A 309 13.90 6.22 -4.96
N ASP A 310 12.63 6.62 -4.97
CA ASP A 310 12.06 7.38 -6.06
C ASP A 310 12.66 8.78 -6.15
N ILE A 311 12.85 9.41 -4.99
CA ILE A 311 13.51 10.70 -4.89
C ILE A 311 15.02 10.54 -5.08
N THR A 312 15.65 9.49 -4.54
CA THR A 312 17.08 9.24 -4.75
C THR A 312 17.40 9.07 -6.24
N GLY A 313 16.64 8.26 -6.97
CA GLY A 313 16.82 8.05 -8.41
C GLY A 313 16.55 9.33 -9.21
N LEU A 314 15.53 10.11 -8.83
CA LEU A 314 15.25 11.43 -9.41
C LEU A 314 16.43 12.38 -9.25
N LEU A 315 16.99 12.49 -8.04
CA LEU A 315 18.12 13.37 -7.75
C LEU A 315 19.39 12.94 -8.51
N GLN A 316 19.65 11.62 -8.61
CA GLN A 316 20.77 11.09 -9.40
C GLN A 316 20.63 11.42 -10.89
N LYS A 317 19.42 11.29 -11.45
CA LYS A 317 19.17 11.62 -12.86
C LYS A 317 19.40 13.11 -13.15
N LEU A 318 19.10 13.96 -12.19
CA LEU A 318 19.35 15.41 -12.27
C LEU A 318 20.80 15.80 -11.94
N GLY A 319 21.66 14.85 -11.53
CA GLY A 319 23.03 15.14 -11.11
C GLY A 319 23.13 15.92 -9.79
N LEU A 320 22.09 15.86 -8.96
CA LEU A 320 21.94 16.63 -7.72
C LEU A 320 22.30 15.83 -6.47
N GLU A 321 22.67 14.55 -6.59
CA GLU A 321 22.89 13.63 -5.48
C GLU A 321 24.04 14.04 -4.54
N LYS A 322 25.01 14.83 -5.03
CA LYS A 322 26.11 15.38 -4.23
C LYS A 322 25.76 16.70 -3.55
N GLU A 323 24.75 17.40 -4.06
CA GLU A 323 24.42 18.76 -3.65
C GLU A 323 23.27 18.81 -2.66
N ILE A 324 22.32 17.88 -2.81
CA ILE A 324 21.22 17.67 -1.89
C ILE A 324 21.64 16.56 -0.94
N GLY A 325 22.26 16.95 0.17
CA GLY A 325 22.81 16.00 1.14
C GLY A 325 21.72 15.15 1.81
N HIS A 326 20.54 15.73 2.02
CA HIS A 326 19.39 15.05 2.62
C HIS A 326 18.08 15.63 2.06
N PHE A 327 17.00 14.84 2.10
CA PHE A 327 15.68 15.29 1.71
C PHE A 327 14.59 14.64 2.59
N GLN A 328 13.41 15.26 2.62
CA GLN A 328 12.26 14.79 3.39
C GLN A 328 10.97 14.91 2.59
N LEU A 329 10.07 13.95 2.81
CA LEU A 329 8.69 14.01 2.36
C LEU A 329 7.84 14.54 3.50
N GLN A 330 7.32 15.75 3.35
CA GLN A 330 6.32 16.30 4.25
C GLN A 330 4.94 16.15 3.62
N ILE A 331 4.05 15.44 4.31
CA ILE A 331 2.68 15.18 3.87
C ILE A 331 1.73 15.91 4.79
N TYR A 332 0.73 16.59 4.23
CA TYR A 332 -0.33 17.25 4.98
C TYR A 332 -1.60 17.33 4.15
N ARG A 333 -2.70 17.73 4.80
CA ARG A 333 -4.00 17.96 4.15
C ARG A 333 -4.14 19.45 3.86
N GLN A 334 -4.45 19.80 2.61
CA GLN A 334 -4.80 21.16 2.21
C GLN A 334 -5.97 21.08 1.24
N ASN A 335 -6.97 21.96 1.40
CA ASN A 335 -8.18 21.95 0.56
C ASN A 335 -8.85 20.55 0.50
N LYS A 336 -8.83 19.81 1.62
CA LYS A 336 -9.36 18.44 1.77
C LYS A 336 -8.68 17.35 0.93
N LYS A 337 -7.54 17.65 0.29
CA LYS A 337 -6.73 16.70 -0.49
C LYS A 337 -5.36 16.51 0.15
N ASP A 338 -4.71 15.41 -0.17
CA ASP A 338 -3.32 15.17 0.24
C ASP A 338 -2.39 16.08 -0.57
N THR A 339 -1.44 16.73 0.10
CA THR A 339 -0.34 17.48 -0.49
C THR A 339 0.98 16.81 -0.12
N LEU A 340 1.84 16.60 -1.12
CA LEU A 340 3.24 16.24 -0.91
C LEU A 340 4.09 17.49 -1.04
N LYS A 341 4.92 17.75 -0.04
CA LYS A 341 6.01 18.73 -0.10
C LYS A 341 7.34 18.03 0.02
N LEU A 342 8.20 18.18 -0.98
CA LEU A 342 9.57 17.70 -0.98
C LEU A 342 10.49 18.78 -0.41
N ARG A 343 11.10 18.50 0.75
CA ARG A 343 12.06 19.40 1.39
C ARG A 343 13.48 18.94 1.05
N LEU A 344 14.23 19.77 0.35
CA LEU A 344 15.56 19.47 -0.17
C LEU A 344 16.62 20.20 0.66
N GLY A 345 17.40 19.45 1.43
CA GLY A 345 18.46 19.96 2.29
C GLY A 345 19.68 20.39 1.50
N SER A 346 19.86 21.69 1.28
CA SER A 346 20.99 22.26 0.54
C SER A 346 21.32 23.68 1.02
N ARG A 347 22.54 24.14 0.74
CA ARG A 347 23.07 25.46 1.11
C ARG A 347 23.14 26.43 -0.08
N ARG A 348 22.48 26.11 -1.19
CA ARG A 348 22.36 26.98 -2.37
C ARG A 348 21.63 28.29 -2.02
N SER A 349 21.83 29.32 -2.84
CA SER A 349 21.13 30.59 -2.68
C SER A 349 19.64 30.49 -3.00
N GLU A 350 18.84 31.44 -2.50
CA GLU A 350 17.39 31.46 -2.71
C GLU A 350 16.98 31.60 -4.19
N ALA A 351 17.78 32.32 -4.98
CA ALA A 351 17.55 32.47 -6.42
C ALA A 351 17.76 31.14 -7.19
N GLU A 352 18.78 30.36 -6.81
CA GLU A 352 19.04 29.03 -7.37
C GLU A 352 18.03 27.99 -6.89
N ALA A 353 17.44 28.21 -5.70
CA ALA A 353 16.50 27.28 -5.09
C ALA A 353 15.20 27.17 -5.88
N LEU A 354 14.67 28.29 -6.37
CA LEU A 354 13.40 28.29 -7.10
C LEU A 354 13.50 27.48 -8.40
N GLU A 355 14.57 27.66 -9.16
CA GLU A 355 14.76 26.96 -10.43
C GLU A 355 15.01 25.46 -10.21
N LEU A 356 15.83 25.12 -9.22
CA LEU A 356 16.06 23.72 -8.85
C LEU A 356 14.76 23.03 -8.43
N CYS A 357 13.92 23.68 -7.63
CA CYS A 357 12.62 23.12 -7.23
C CYS A 357 11.71 22.87 -8.44
N LYS A 358 11.69 23.76 -9.43
CA LYS A 358 10.91 23.54 -10.67
C LYS A 358 11.43 22.34 -11.45
N ASP A 359 12.74 22.23 -11.62
CA ASP A 359 13.37 21.11 -12.34
C ASP A 359 13.07 19.77 -11.65
N VAL A 360 13.16 19.75 -10.32
CA VAL A 360 12.81 18.57 -9.51
C VAL A 360 11.35 18.21 -9.67
N ILE A 361 10.42 19.17 -9.61
CA ILE A 361 8.98 18.92 -9.79
C ILE A 361 8.69 18.40 -11.21
N ALA A 362 9.25 19.03 -12.24
CA ALA A 362 9.04 18.64 -13.63
C ALA A 362 9.56 17.22 -13.90
N SER A 363 10.77 16.93 -13.44
CA SER A 363 11.37 15.61 -13.56
C SER A 363 10.61 14.57 -12.72
N PHE A 364 10.13 14.93 -11.52
CA PHE A 364 9.28 14.06 -10.72
C PHE A 364 8.00 13.66 -11.48
N TYR A 365 7.30 14.61 -12.12
CA TYR A 365 6.09 14.28 -12.88
C TYR A 365 6.37 13.38 -14.10
N ASN A 366 7.49 13.57 -14.79
CA ASN A 366 7.91 12.70 -15.88
C ASN A 366 8.15 11.27 -15.41
N GLU A 367 8.79 11.12 -14.26
CA GLU A 367 9.06 9.83 -13.63
C GLU A 367 7.79 9.24 -12.99
N ARG A 368 6.84 10.09 -12.57
CA ARG A 368 5.59 9.71 -11.89
C ARG A 368 4.33 10.10 -12.67
N PRO A 369 4.05 9.49 -13.83
CA PRO A 369 2.83 9.76 -14.60
C PRO A 369 1.55 9.60 -13.77
N MET A 370 1.45 8.57 -12.92
CA MET A 370 0.29 8.39 -12.03
C MET A 370 0.08 9.54 -11.05
N PHE A 371 1.15 10.18 -10.56
CA PHE A 371 1.01 11.33 -9.67
C PHE A 371 0.43 12.51 -10.42
N LEU A 372 0.91 12.77 -11.65
CA LEU A 372 0.36 13.80 -12.53
C LEU A 372 -1.09 13.50 -12.92
N THR A 373 -1.41 12.26 -13.28
CA THR A 373 -2.79 11.82 -13.53
C THR A 373 -3.67 12.06 -12.30
N SER A 374 -3.19 11.74 -11.10
CA SER A 374 -3.93 11.98 -9.85
C SER A 374 -4.16 13.47 -9.58
N ILE A 375 -3.25 14.35 -9.98
CA ILE A 375 -3.47 15.81 -9.94
C ILE A 375 -4.56 16.22 -10.94
N ASN A 376 -4.46 15.76 -12.18
CA ASN A 376 -5.39 16.12 -13.26
C ASN A 376 -6.81 15.64 -12.99
N GLU A 377 -6.96 14.47 -12.36
CA GLU A 377 -8.22 13.91 -11.87
C GLU A 377 -8.70 14.57 -10.56
N GLY A 378 -7.92 15.50 -10.02
CA GLY A 378 -8.23 16.21 -8.79
C GLY A 378 -8.25 15.33 -7.55
N LEU A 379 -7.57 14.18 -7.55
CA LEU A 379 -7.46 13.26 -6.41
C LEU A 379 -6.51 13.81 -5.33
N ILE A 380 -5.43 14.49 -5.74
CA ILE A 380 -4.39 15.05 -4.85
C ILE A 380 -4.03 16.49 -5.27
N ASN A 381 -3.33 17.23 -4.41
CA ASN A 381 -2.79 18.55 -4.76
C ASN A 381 -1.47 18.41 -5.56
N PRO A 382 -1.07 19.45 -6.32
CA PRO A 382 0.24 19.49 -6.97
C PRO A 382 1.39 19.30 -5.98
N LEU A 383 2.48 18.67 -6.46
CA LEU A 383 3.72 18.54 -5.70
C LEU A 383 4.29 19.93 -5.38
N GLU A 384 4.61 20.15 -4.12
CA GLU A 384 5.42 21.28 -3.68
C GLU A 384 6.88 20.84 -3.50
N ALA A 385 7.82 21.75 -3.73
CA ALA A 385 9.22 21.55 -3.39
C ALA A 385 9.80 22.82 -2.80
N GLU A 386 10.62 22.67 -1.75
CA GLU A 386 11.36 23.77 -1.13
C GLU A 386 12.80 23.34 -0.87
N LEU A 387 13.76 24.24 -1.10
CA LEU A 387 15.07 24.09 -0.48
C LEU A 387 15.02 24.60 0.94
N VAL A 388 15.68 23.86 1.82
CA VAL A 388 15.86 24.24 3.21
C VAL A 388 17.30 23.99 3.60
N LEU A 389 17.79 24.72 4.60
CA LEU A 389 19.08 24.41 5.20
C LEU A 389 19.02 23.01 5.81
N PRO A 390 20.09 22.20 5.74
CA PRO A 390 20.10 20.84 6.30
C PRO A 390 19.68 20.77 7.78
N GLU A 391 19.91 21.84 8.54
CA GLU A 391 19.56 21.96 9.95
C GLU A 391 18.05 22.16 10.18
N GLN A 392 17.31 22.60 9.17
CA GLN A 392 15.85 22.79 9.21
C GLN A 392 15.09 21.50 8.91
N LEU A 393 15.78 20.43 8.49
CA LEU A 393 15.16 19.12 8.31
C LEU A 393 14.87 18.48 9.67
N PHE A 394 13.67 17.88 9.78
CA PHE A 394 13.19 17.30 11.03
C PHE A 394 14.02 16.08 11.46
N LYS A 395 14.35 16.02 12.74
CA LYS A 395 15.06 14.89 13.35
C LYS A 395 14.19 14.24 14.42
N ASN A 396 14.35 12.94 14.61
CA ASN A 396 13.75 12.23 15.72
C ASN A 396 14.36 12.79 17.03
N GLN A 397 13.50 13.24 17.95
CA GLN A 397 13.96 13.90 19.18
C GLN A 397 14.76 12.99 20.11
N ARG A 398 14.54 11.68 20.05
CA ARG A 398 15.23 10.70 20.89
C ARG A 398 16.55 10.23 20.28
N THR A 399 16.58 9.99 18.97
CA THR A 399 17.76 9.41 18.31
C THR A 399 18.64 10.41 17.55
N GLY A 400 18.15 11.64 17.34
CA GLY A 400 18.82 12.65 16.52
C GLY A 400 18.86 12.31 15.02
N LYS A 401 18.34 11.14 14.59
CA LYS A 401 18.33 10.70 13.20
C LYS A 401 17.35 11.54 12.38
N LEU A 402 17.73 11.84 11.15
CA LEU A 402 16.87 12.57 10.20
C LEU A 402 15.67 11.70 9.84
N ARG A 403 14.47 12.25 10.01
CA ARG A 403 13.24 11.57 9.63
C ARG A 403 13.07 11.67 8.12
N PHE A 404 12.64 10.63 7.43
CA PHE A 404 12.40 10.76 5.98
C PHE A 404 11.00 11.24 5.66
N VAL A 405 9.99 10.70 6.34
CA VAL A 405 8.59 11.06 6.14
C VAL A 405 8.08 11.79 7.37
N ILE A 406 7.48 12.96 7.14
CA ILE A 406 6.80 13.77 8.13
C ILE A 406 5.32 13.79 7.75
N ASP A 407 4.55 12.89 8.36
CA ASP A 407 3.11 12.83 8.13
C ASP A 407 2.36 13.71 9.13
N ASN A 408 1.95 14.88 8.67
CA ASN A 408 1.18 15.86 9.43
C ASN A 408 -0.33 15.78 9.12
N ARG A 409 -0.81 14.71 8.47
CA ARG A 409 -2.26 14.54 8.20
C ARG A 409 -3.06 14.20 9.45
N HIS A 410 -2.38 13.74 10.50
CA HIS A 410 -2.95 13.42 11.81
C HIS A 410 -2.90 14.58 12.82
N ALA A 411 -2.23 15.68 12.47
CA ALA A 411 -1.96 16.79 13.37
C ALA A 411 -3.19 17.68 13.60
#